data_AF-A0A163JNC5-F1
#
_entry.id   AF-A0A163JNC5-F1
#
_cell.length_a   1.000
_cell.length_b   1.000
_cell.length_c   1.000
_cell.angle_alpha   90.00
_cell.angle_beta   90.00
_cell.angle_gamma   90.00
#
_symmetry.space_group_name_H-M   'P 1'
#
loop_
_entity.id
_entity.type
_entity.pdbx_description
1 polymer ?
#
loop_
_entity_poly.entity_id
_entity_poly.type
_entity_poly.pdbx_seq_one_letter_code
_entity_poly.pdbx_strand_id
1 'polypeptide(L)'
;MSYPLELWKQYYNISDSAHLDLLLILQQQYGIDIAAITFDLSMTATNHIFDLSEVLTQAELLHQPTTALLEPVPAEPRNFRHGDHHGRFDARTSSVVTYPNGAQHENIRDKAADEQKPCARWQELPYEKKLAWEDLAIGKSILTVDVQHFRYGPTLSVNCSPFEVVNSEQVRLFHKTTRGWASVDTTAFALSESVDDAILDSYIGEHVALFLHQAVADSTWLNVVLNHASNYLEDDLIQRALRLWSAHRLLMQGWQLTLPGSLGMPPVTDPSSFLFNTTPAPRVIQNQLDRRLERYCADQEAECLKALSVTMLGRYRRDWVATFISAVMVLHTRERDIFRLLYWTLDTSNVRRIYLLSRAR
;
A
#
# COMPACT_ATOMS: atom_id res chain seq x y z
N MET A 1 21.66 6.91 5.00
CA MET A 1 22.04 6.05 3.85
C MET A 1 20.96 6.21 2.80
N SER A 2 21.17 7.11 1.85
CA SER A 2 20.28 7.34 0.71
C SER A 2 20.48 6.21 -0.31
N TYR A 3 19.50 5.32 -0.44
CA TYR A 3 19.51 4.33 -1.51
C TYR A 3 19.27 5.04 -2.86
N PRO A 4 19.93 4.64 -3.97
CA PRO A 4 19.73 5.31 -5.23
C PRO A 4 18.34 4.98 -5.78
N LEU A 5 17.46 5.99 -5.80
CA LEU A 5 16.17 6.01 -6.50
C LEU A 5 16.28 5.50 -7.96
N GLU A 6 17.48 5.65 -8.55
CA GLU A 6 17.86 5.16 -9.88
C GLU A 6 17.78 3.64 -10.04
N LEU A 7 18.14 2.84 -9.02
CA LEU A 7 17.99 1.38 -9.09
C LEU A 7 16.51 1.01 -9.16
N TRP A 8 15.65 1.69 -8.38
CA TRP A 8 14.21 1.45 -8.40
C TRP A 8 13.57 1.84 -9.74
N LYS A 9 13.91 2.99 -10.32
CA LYS A 9 13.37 3.42 -11.63
C LYS A 9 13.81 2.52 -12.78
N GLN A 10 15.07 2.09 -12.78
CA GLN A 10 15.63 1.22 -13.81
C GLN A 10 15.02 -0.19 -13.80
N TYR A 11 14.54 -0.67 -12.63
CA TYR A 11 13.96 -2.02 -12.50
C TYR A 11 12.49 -2.14 -12.90
N TYR A 12 11.70 -1.05 -12.92
CA TYR A 12 10.24 -1.15 -13.06
C TYR A 12 9.63 -0.45 -14.29
N ASN A 13 10.42 0.29 -15.09
CA ASN A 13 10.00 0.88 -16.37
C ASN A 13 8.58 1.49 -16.35
N ILE A 14 8.31 2.32 -15.35
CA ILE A 14 6.99 2.90 -15.09
C ILE A 14 6.77 4.10 -16.02
N SER A 15 5.71 4.09 -16.82
CA SER A 15 5.22 5.26 -17.55
C SER A 15 4.11 5.96 -16.78
N ASP A 16 4.00 7.29 -16.92
CA ASP A 16 3.03 8.19 -16.27
C ASP A 16 1.53 7.85 -16.53
N SER A 17 1.23 6.81 -17.30
CA SER A 17 -0.14 6.41 -17.67
C SER A 17 -0.85 5.54 -16.63
N ALA A 18 -0.15 4.97 -15.64
CA ALA A 18 -0.74 4.06 -14.65
C ALA A 18 -1.78 4.75 -13.73
N HIS A 19 -1.71 6.07 -13.60
CA HIS A 19 -2.64 6.84 -12.78
C HIS A 19 -4.09 6.84 -13.29
N LEU A 20 -4.31 6.79 -14.61
CA LEU A 20 -5.67 6.80 -15.20
C LEU A 20 -6.39 5.47 -15.02
N ASP A 21 -5.67 4.36 -15.11
CA ASP A 21 -6.25 3.02 -14.90
C ASP A 21 -6.58 2.78 -13.42
N LEU A 22 -5.76 3.31 -12.51
CA LEU A 22 -5.98 3.25 -11.06
C LEU A 22 -7.23 4.03 -10.64
N LEU A 23 -7.45 5.19 -11.28
CA LEU A 23 -8.68 5.95 -11.15
C LEU A 23 -9.87 5.11 -11.65
N LEU A 24 -9.84 4.59 -12.88
CA LEU A 24 -10.93 3.74 -13.38
C LEU A 24 -11.26 2.54 -12.47
N ILE A 25 -10.26 1.93 -11.83
CA ILE A 25 -10.45 0.85 -10.83
C ILE A 25 -11.17 1.38 -9.58
N LEU A 26 -10.80 2.54 -9.05
CA LEU A 26 -11.50 3.16 -7.92
C LEU A 26 -12.98 3.43 -8.23
N GLN A 27 -13.26 3.92 -9.45
CA GLN A 27 -14.62 4.15 -9.91
C GLN A 27 -15.42 2.86 -10.01
N GLN A 28 -14.84 1.82 -10.61
CA GLN A 28 -15.51 0.53 -10.82
C GLN A 28 -15.72 -0.26 -9.52
N GLN A 29 -14.72 -0.28 -8.64
CA GLN A 29 -14.71 -1.16 -7.47
C GLN A 29 -15.41 -0.54 -6.25
N TYR A 30 -15.40 0.79 -6.15
CA TYR A 30 -15.92 1.51 -4.97
C TYR A 30 -17.03 2.51 -5.30
N GLY A 31 -17.45 2.62 -6.56
CA GLY A 31 -18.51 3.54 -6.98
C GLY A 31 -18.12 5.01 -6.81
N ILE A 32 -16.82 5.32 -6.77
CA ILE A 32 -16.31 6.68 -6.60
C ILE A 32 -16.48 7.42 -7.94
N ASP A 33 -17.25 8.50 -7.96
CA ASP A 33 -17.42 9.30 -9.18
C ASP A 33 -16.19 10.16 -9.44
N ILE A 34 -15.31 9.67 -10.31
CA ILE A 34 -14.06 10.35 -10.66
C ILE A 34 -14.30 11.54 -11.56
N ALA A 35 -15.40 11.59 -12.30
CA ALA A 35 -15.77 12.77 -13.05
C ALA A 35 -16.04 13.94 -12.09
N ALA A 36 -16.59 13.69 -10.90
CA ALA A 36 -16.75 14.73 -9.88
C ALA A 36 -15.38 15.21 -9.31
N ILE A 37 -14.43 14.29 -9.09
CA ILE A 37 -13.07 14.62 -8.59
C ILE A 37 -12.26 15.37 -9.66
N THR A 38 -12.28 14.91 -10.91
CA THR A 38 -11.57 15.53 -12.02
C THR A 38 -12.22 16.83 -12.47
N PHE A 39 -13.55 16.98 -12.34
CA PHE A 39 -14.24 18.24 -12.61
C PHE A 39 -13.85 19.34 -11.59
N ASP A 40 -13.80 19.01 -10.29
CA ASP A 40 -13.32 19.95 -9.26
C ASP A 40 -11.82 20.27 -9.39
N LEU A 41 -10.99 19.30 -9.79
CA LEU A 41 -9.57 19.53 -10.09
C LEU A 41 -9.34 20.32 -11.40
N SER A 42 -10.20 20.15 -12.41
CA SER A 42 -10.11 20.89 -13.69
C SER A 42 -10.56 22.34 -13.57
N MET A 43 -11.41 22.66 -12.59
CA MET A 43 -11.82 24.03 -12.27
C MET A 43 -10.69 24.84 -11.59
N THR A 44 -9.66 24.17 -11.05
CA THR A 44 -8.46 24.80 -10.46
C THR A 44 -7.23 24.70 -11.36
N ALA A 45 -7.10 23.65 -12.17
CA ALA A 45 -5.94 23.44 -13.04
C ALA A 45 -6.30 23.65 -14.52
N THR A 46 -6.27 24.90 -14.99
CA THR A 46 -6.13 25.18 -16.43
C THR A 46 -4.70 25.59 -16.74
N ASN A 47 -4.00 24.66 -17.40
CA ASN A 47 -2.73 24.81 -18.11
C ASN A 47 -1.49 25.11 -17.28
N HIS A 48 -0.90 24.09 -16.65
CA HIS A 48 0.55 23.82 -16.66
C HIS A 48 0.78 22.41 -16.07
N ILE A 49 1.97 21.84 -16.32
CA ILE A 49 2.45 20.57 -15.76
C ILE A 49 2.04 20.48 -14.28
N PHE A 50 1.46 19.36 -13.85
CA PHE A 50 0.92 19.12 -12.50
C PHE A 50 1.97 19.43 -11.41
N ASP A 51 2.03 20.69 -10.98
CA ASP A 51 2.80 21.10 -9.81
C ASP A 51 1.91 20.89 -8.59
N LEU A 52 2.01 19.69 -8.01
CA LEU A 52 1.29 19.33 -6.78
C LEU A 52 1.55 20.34 -5.66
N SER A 53 2.71 20.99 -5.63
CA SER A 53 3.01 22.03 -4.65
C SER A 53 2.18 23.29 -4.90
N GLU A 54 1.97 23.66 -6.17
CA GLU A 54 1.12 24.80 -6.55
C GLU A 54 -0.36 24.50 -6.26
N VAL A 55 -0.84 23.29 -6.56
CA VAL A 55 -2.23 22.88 -6.25
C VAL A 55 -2.50 22.91 -4.74
N LEU A 56 -1.56 22.40 -3.94
CA LEU A 56 -1.69 22.42 -2.47
C LEU A 56 -1.58 23.85 -1.92
N THR A 57 -0.69 24.68 -2.46
CA THR A 57 -0.55 26.09 -2.09
C THR A 57 -1.80 26.91 -2.46
N GLN A 58 -2.37 26.69 -3.65
CA GLN A 58 -3.61 27.34 -4.09
C GLN A 58 -4.81 26.89 -3.24
N ALA A 59 -4.88 25.61 -2.86
CA ALA A 59 -5.88 25.11 -1.93
C ALA A 59 -5.76 25.80 -0.55
N GLU A 60 -4.55 25.95 0.00
CA GLU A 60 -4.31 26.67 1.26
C GLU A 60 -4.70 28.16 1.17
N LEU A 61 -4.40 28.83 0.05
CA LEU A 61 -4.75 30.24 -0.19
C LEU A 61 -6.27 30.48 -0.30
N LEU A 62 -7.02 29.54 -0.87
CA LEU A 62 -8.48 29.60 -0.95
C LEU A 62 -9.18 29.40 0.41
N HIS A 63 -8.44 28.97 1.43
CA HIS A 63 -8.97 28.66 2.76
C HIS A 63 -8.55 29.66 3.85
N GLN A 64 -7.84 30.74 3.52
CA GLN A 64 -7.68 31.84 4.46
C GLN A 64 -9.04 32.51 4.71
N PRO A 65 -9.48 32.68 5.98
CA PRO A 65 -10.74 33.33 6.27
C PRO A 65 -10.68 34.77 5.74
N THR A 66 -11.51 35.07 4.74
CA THR A 66 -11.68 36.42 4.24
C THR A 66 -12.24 37.27 5.37
N THR A 67 -11.37 38.03 6.04
CA THR A 67 -11.77 39.02 7.03
C THR A 67 -12.23 40.26 6.27
N ALA A 68 -13.34 40.14 5.55
CA ALA A 68 -13.95 41.26 4.83
C ALA A 68 -15.01 41.90 5.73
N LEU A 69 -14.75 43.14 6.12
CA LEU A 69 -15.72 44.07 6.70
C LEU A 69 -16.89 44.22 5.72
N LEU A 70 -18.07 43.73 6.11
CA LEU A 70 -19.32 43.86 5.36
C LEU A 70 -19.87 45.29 5.51
N GLU A 71 -19.85 46.08 4.44
CA GLU A 71 -20.79 47.20 4.29
C GLU A 71 -22.11 46.70 3.66
N PRO A 72 -23.28 47.21 4.10
CA PRO A 72 -24.58 46.73 3.64
C PRO A 72 -24.97 47.36 2.29
N VAL A 73 -25.35 46.51 1.33
CA VAL A 73 -25.99 46.93 0.07
C VAL A 73 -27.51 46.73 0.19
N PRO A 74 -28.35 47.68 -0.26
CA PRO A 74 -29.80 47.60 -0.12
C PRO A 74 -30.46 46.71 -1.18
N ALA A 75 -31.58 46.10 -0.78
CA ALA A 75 -32.34 45.11 -1.55
C ALA A 75 -33.17 45.74 -2.67
N GLU A 76 -33.19 45.07 -3.83
CA GLU A 76 -34.24 45.22 -4.85
C GLU A 76 -34.95 43.88 -5.12
N PRO A 77 -36.25 43.89 -5.48
CA PRO A 77 -37.06 42.69 -5.62
C PRO A 77 -36.99 42.11 -7.04
N ARG A 78 -36.91 40.78 -7.16
CA ARG A 78 -37.08 40.07 -8.44
C ARG A 78 -38.38 39.28 -8.47
N ASN A 79 -39.17 39.57 -9.51
CA ASN A 79 -40.42 38.90 -9.87
C ASN A 79 -40.17 37.56 -10.58
N PHE A 80 -41.08 36.63 -10.29
CA PHE A 80 -41.30 35.34 -10.96
C PHE A 80 -41.67 35.49 -12.44
N ARG A 81 -41.16 34.59 -13.30
CA ARG A 81 -41.90 34.05 -14.47
C ARG A 81 -41.51 32.61 -14.77
N HIS A 82 -42.53 31.76 -14.85
CA HIS A 82 -42.52 30.41 -15.41
C HIS A 82 -42.38 30.44 -16.94
N GLY A 83 -41.77 29.39 -17.50
CA GLY A 83 -41.78 29.08 -18.92
C GLY A 83 -41.49 27.60 -19.14
N ASP A 84 -42.53 26.83 -19.42
CA ASP A 84 -42.49 25.45 -19.92
C ASP A 84 -41.96 25.39 -21.35
N HIS A 85 -41.12 24.39 -21.66
CA HIS A 85 -40.92 23.93 -23.03
C HIS A 85 -40.75 22.41 -23.11
N HIS A 86 -41.76 21.76 -23.72
CA HIS A 86 -41.70 20.41 -24.25
C HIS A 86 -40.80 20.37 -25.50
N GLY A 87 -39.85 19.44 -25.54
CA GLY A 87 -39.03 19.12 -26.71
C GLY A 87 -38.82 17.61 -26.83
N ARG A 88 -39.55 17.02 -27.76
CA ARG A 88 -39.51 15.62 -28.20
C ARG A 88 -38.29 15.43 -29.11
N PHE A 89 -37.47 14.39 -28.92
CA PHE A 89 -36.41 14.03 -29.87
C PHE A 89 -36.44 12.53 -30.17
N ASP A 90 -36.52 12.23 -31.46
CA ASP A 90 -36.64 10.90 -32.04
C ASP A 90 -35.33 10.12 -32.07
N ALA A 91 -35.51 8.80 -32.03
CA ALA A 91 -34.50 7.77 -32.06
C ALA A 91 -33.62 7.81 -33.33
N ARG A 92 -32.31 7.73 -33.15
CA ARG A 92 -31.38 7.31 -34.19
C ARG A 92 -30.95 5.86 -33.98
N THR A 93 -31.17 5.09 -35.03
CA THR A 93 -30.66 3.75 -35.31
C THR A 93 -29.14 3.70 -35.16
N SER A 94 -28.64 2.82 -34.29
CA SER A 94 -27.23 2.39 -34.28
C SER A 94 -27.13 0.98 -34.86
N SER A 95 -26.37 0.87 -35.94
CA SER A 95 -25.98 -0.37 -36.60
C SER A 95 -25.11 -1.23 -35.67
N VAL A 96 -25.56 -2.44 -35.39
CA VAL A 96 -24.80 -3.48 -34.69
C VAL A 96 -23.78 -4.06 -35.66
N VAL A 97 -22.49 -3.84 -35.38
CA VAL A 97 -21.38 -4.60 -35.99
C VAL A 97 -21.07 -5.75 -35.04
N THR A 98 -21.48 -6.95 -35.42
CA THR A 98 -21.13 -8.20 -34.71
C THR A 98 -19.74 -8.66 -35.16
N TYR A 99 -18.78 -8.69 -34.24
CA TYR A 99 -17.51 -9.38 -34.42
C TYR A 99 -17.64 -10.81 -33.86
N PRO A 100 -17.32 -11.86 -34.64
CA PRO A 100 -17.34 -13.22 -34.13
C PRO A 100 -15.96 -13.51 -33.52
N ASN A 101 -15.80 -13.28 -32.20
CA ASN A 101 -14.76 -13.92 -31.34
C ASN A 101 -14.82 -13.45 -29.87
N GLY A 102 -16.02 -13.23 -29.30
CA GLY A 102 -16.18 -12.75 -27.91
C GLY A 102 -16.00 -13.81 -26.82
N ALA A 103 -16.19 -15.09 -27.12
CA ALA A 103 -16.40 -16.12 -26.11
C ALA A 103 -15.14 -16.59 -25.35
N GLN A 104 -13.92 -16.32 -25.86
CA GLN A 104 -12.68 -16.72 -25.17
C GLN A 104 -12.05 -15.59 -24.34
N HIS A 105 -12.35 -14.33 -24.63
CA HIS A 105 -11.85 -13.19 -23.86
C HIS A 105 -12.70 -12.87 -22.61
N GLU A 106 -14.02 -13.11 -22.65
CA GLU A 106 -14.88 -12.97 -21.47
C GLU A 106 -14.48 -13.97 -20.37
N ASN A 107 -14.16 -15.22 -20.72
CA ASN A 107 -13.81 -16.25 -19.74
C ASN A 107 -12.46 -16.01 -19.03
N ILE A 108 -11.55 -15.24 -19.64
CA ILE A 108 -10.28 -14.82 -19.01
C ILE A 108 -10.50 -13.57 -18.16
N ARG A 109 -11.35 -12.63 -18.60
CA ARG A 109 -11.71 -11.45 -17.80
C ARG A 109 -12.54 -11.80 -16.57
N ASP A 110 -13.45 -12.75 -16.67
CA ASP A 110 -14.30 -13.15 -15.54
C ASP A 110 -13.51 -13.99 -14.52
N LYS A 111 -12.58 -14.85 -14.96
CA LYS A 111 -11.63 -15.52 -14.06
C LYS A 111 -10.64 -14.57 -13.42
N ALA A 112 -10.13 -13.60 -14.18
CA ALA A 112 -9.30 -12.56 -13.62
C ALA A 112 -10.09 -11.72 -12.62
N ALA A 113 -11.35 -11.37 -12.88
CA ALA A 113 -12.20 -10.57 -11.99
C ALA A 113 -12.52 -11.27 -10.65
N ASP A 114 -12.72 -12.59 -10.67
CA ASP A 114 -12.94 -13.38 -9.44
C ASP A 114 -11.63 -13.63 -8.66
N GLU A 115 -10.50 -13.80 -9.35
CA GLU A 115 -9.15 -13.83 -8.74
C GLU A 115 -8.61 -12.43 -8.37
N GLN A 116 -9.26 -11.35 -8.84
CA GLN A 116 -8.84 -9.95 -8.70
C GLN A 116 -9.40 -9.25 -7.48
N LYS A 117 -10.17 -9.90 -6.61
CA LYS A 117 -10.32 -9.35 -5.25
C LYS A 117 -9.00 -9.63 -4.56
N PRO A 118 -8.06 -8.67 -4.45
CA PRO A 118 -6.75 -8.94 -3.86
C PRO A 118 -6.92 -9.35 -2.39
N CYS A 119 -8.09 -9.02 -1.82
CA CYS A 119 -8.49 -9.39 -0.48
C CYS A 119 -9.16 -10.79 -0.36
N ALA A 120 -9.63 -11.40 -1.45
CA ALA A 120 -10.30 -12.71 -1.38
C ALA A 120 -9.33 -13.84 -0.99
N ARG A 121 -8.05 -13.69 -1.35
CA ARG A 121 -7.00 -14.64 -0.96
C ARG A 121 -6.81 -14.74 0.56
N TRP A 122 -7.16 -13.71 1.32
CA TRP A 122 -7.13 -13.74 2.79
C TRP A 122 -8.29 -14.54 3.39
N GLN A 123 -9.36 -14.75 2.63
CA GLN A 123 -10.49 -15.58 3.04
C GLN A 123 -10.22 -17.07 2.75
N GLU A 124 -9.12 -17.39 2.03
CA GLU A 124 -8.70 -18.75 1.77
C GLU A 124 -7.99 -19.35 2.98
N LEU A 125 -8.74 -20.13 3.77
CA LEU A 125 -8.23 -20.91 4.90
C LEU A 125 -6.90 -21.67 4.63
N PRO A 126 -6.65 -22.25 3.43
CA PRO A 126 -5.37 -22.93 3.16
C PRO A 126 -4.15 -21.99 3.15
N TYR A 127 -4.33 -20.76 2.66
CA TYR A 127 -3.26 -19.77 2.60
C TYR A 127 -2.89 -19.28 4.00
N GLU A 128 -3.91 -18.98 4.82
CA GLU A 128 -3.74 -18.60 6.21
C GLU A 128 -3.00 -19.67 7.03
N LYS A 129 -3.41 -20.93 6.90
CA LYS A 129 -2.79 -22.07 7.59
C LYS A 129 -1.33 -22.24 7.20
N LYS A 130 -1.01 -22.10 5.91
CA LYS A 130 0.35 -22.21 5.40
C LYS A 130 1.27 -21.13 5.98
N LEU A 131 0.77 -19.91 6.18
CA LEU A 131 1.55 -18.81 6.73
C LEU A 131 1.63 -18.82 8.26
N ALA A 132 0.62 -19.32 8.98
CA ALA A 132 0.72 -19.48 10.43
C ALA A 132 1.69 -20.58 10.85
N TRP A 133 1.93 -21.56 9.96
CA TRP A 133 2.70 -22.75 10.28
C TRP A 133 2.11 -23.49 11.51
N GLU A 134 0.79 -23.67 11.52
CA GLU A 134 0.03 -24.25 12.66
C GLU A 134 0.48 -25.68 13.02
N ASP A 135 1.06 -26.40 12.06
CA ASP A 135 1.50 -27.80 12.21
C ASP A 135 2.93 -27.94 12.77
N LEU A 136 3.58 -26.86 13.21
CA LEU A 136 4.94 -26.93 13.75
C LEU A 136 4.99 -27.59 15.12
N ALA A 137 5.92 -28.53 15.30
CA ALA A 137 6.29 -29.05 16.61
C ALA A 137 7.15 -28.02 17.37
N ILE A 138 6.47 -27.07 18.01
CA ILE A 138 7.12 -25.99 18.78
C ILE A 138 7.63 -26.53 20.13
N GLY A 139 8.90 -26.27 20.42
CA GLY A 139 9.56 -26.62 21.67
C GLY A 139 9.12 -25.75 22.86
N LYS A 140 9.42 -26.21 24.07
CA LYS A 140 8.98 -25.54 25.32
C LYS A 140 9.82 -24.33 25.73
N SER A 141 11.00 -24.15 25.14
CA SER A 141 11.88 -23.03 25.48
C SER A 141 11.34 -21.77 24.84
N ILE A 142 11.06 -20.73 25.63
CA ILE A 142 10.66 -19.42 25.14
C ILE A 142 11.83 -18.46 25.30
N LEU A 143 12.15 -17.75 24.22
CA LEU A 143 13.15 -16.68 24.17
C LEU A 143 12.47 -15.41 23.67
N THR A 144 12.71 -14.29 24.33
CA THR A 144 12.29 -12.99 23.82
C THR A 144 13.41 -12.41 22.96
N VAL A 145 13.06 -12.02 21.73
CA VAL A 145 13.98 -11.35 20.80
C VAL A 145 13.35 -10.10 20.26
N ASP A 146 14.17 -9.11 19.93
CA ASP A 146 13.72 -7.88 19.30
C ASP A 146 13.96 -7.96 17.79
N VAL A 147 12.90 -7.70 17.03
CA VAL A 147 12.93 -7.58 15.58
C VAL A 147 12.70 -6.12 15.16
N GLN A 148 13.22 -5.72 14.01
CA GLN A 148 13.04 -4.38 13.44
C GLN A 148 13.05 -4.46 11.91
N HIS A 149 12.60 -3.40 11.22
CA HIS A 149 12.73 -3.27 9.76
C HIS A 149 13.96 -2.47 9.33
N PHE A 150 14.35 -1.48 10.13
CA PHE A 150 15.46 -0.57 9.83
C PHE A 150 16.49 -0.60 10.94
N ARG A 151 17.77 -0.43 10.58
CA ARG A 151 18.83 -0.34 11.58
C ARG A 151 18.64 0.94 12.38
N TYR A 152 18.60 0.81 13.72
CA TYR A 152 18.32 1.93 14.64
C TYR A 152 16.88 2.49 14.51
N GLY A 153 15.96 1.72 13.92
CA GLY A 153 14.55 2.06 13.91
C GLY A 153 13.81 1.56 15.16
N PRO A 154 12.48 1.75 15.21
CA PRO A 154 11.63 1.10 16.19
C PRO A 154 11.82 -0.41 16.20
N THR A 155 11.69 -1.00 17.38
CA THR A 155 11.84 -2.44 17.61
C THR A 155 10.55 -3.05 18.14
N LEU A 156 10.28 -4.29 17.75
CA LEU A 156 9.17 -5.09 18.24
C LEU A 156 9.73 -6.31 18.99
N SER A 157 9.46 -6.40 20.29
CA SER A 157 9.83 -7.56 21.10
C SER A 157 8.84 -8.69 20.86
N VAL A 158 9.35 -9.88 20.55
CA VAL A 158 8.53 -11.06 20.28
C VAL A 158 9.05 -12.28 21.04
N ASN A 159 8.11 -13.09 21.52
CA ASN A 159 8.41 -14.38 22.14
C ASN A 159 8.51 -15.46 21.07
N CYS A 160 9.61 -16.19 21.05
CA CYS A 160 9.89 -17.22 20.07
C CYS A 160 10.39 -18.53 20.71
N SER A 161 10.13 -19.63 20.03
CA SER A 161 10.49 -20.98 20.46
C SER A 161 11.11 -21.77 19.30
N PRO A 162 12.08 -22.66 19.59
CA PRO A 162 12.65 -23.51 18.55
C PRO A 162 11.61 -24.52 18.07
N PHE A 163 11.68 -24.95 16.81
CA PHE A 163 10.82 -26.01 16.27
C PHE A 163 11.64 -27.08 15.53
N GLU A 164 11.07 -28.27 15.35
CA GLU A 164 11.69 -29.34 14.56
C GLU A 164 11.49 -29.12 13.05
N VAL A 165 12.58 -29.03 12.30
CA VAL A 165 12.53 -28.79 10.85
C VAL A 165 12.08 -30.06 10.12
N VAL A 166 10.92 -29.98 9.46
CA VAL A 166 10.36 -31.04 8.62
C VAL A 166 10.63 -30.79 7.14
N ASN A 167 10.77 -29.52 6.74
CA ASN A 167 11.02 -29.10 5.36
C ASN A 167 12.09 -27.99 5.31
N SER A 168 13.07 -28.13 4.40
CA SER A 168 14.09 -27.10 4.15
C SER A 168 13.53 -25.69 3.85
N GLU A 169 12.32 -25.58 3.31
CA GLU A 169 11.66 -24.29 3.06
C GLU A 169 11.28 -23.54 4.35
N GLN A 170 11.21 -24.24 5.49
CA GLN A 170 10.95 -23.63 6.80
C GLN A 170 12.13 -22.79 7.29
N VAL A 171 13.34 -23.12 6.85
CA VAL A 171 14.58 -22.46 7.31
C VAL A 171 15.27 -21.69 6.21
N ARG A 172 14.84 -21.77 4.96
CA ARG A 172 15.47 -21.05 3.84
C ARG A 172 14.74 -19.75 3.52
N LEU A 173 15.46 -18.63 3.63
CA LEU A 173 14.99 -17.32 3.20
C LEU A 173 15.52 -17.01 1.81
N PHE A 174 14.63 -16.74 0.87
CA PHE A 174 14.98 -16.29 -0.47
C PHE A 174 15.00 -14.77 -0.54
N HIS A 175 16.01 -14.21 -1.19
CA HIS A 175 16.17 -12.78 -1.32
C HIS A 175 16.77 -12.41 -2.68
N LYS A 176 16.46 -11.21 -3.17
CA LYS A 176 17.01 -10.71 -4.43
C LYS A 176 18.38 -10.08 -4.22
N THR A 177 19.26 -10.27 -5.19
CA THR A 177 20.58 -9.64 -5.29
C THR A 177 20.72 -8.98 -6.66
N THR A 178 21.80 -8.23 -6.87
CA THR A 178 22.13 -7.69 -8.20
C THR A 178 22.37 -8.78 -9.25
N ARG A 179 22.63 -10.02 -8.84
CA ARG A 179 22.89 -11.19 -9.71
C ARG A 179 21.67 -12.10 -9.89
N GLY A 180 20.52 -11.71 -9.35
CA GLY A 180 19.29 -12.51 -9.35
C GLY A 180 18.94 -13.03 -7.96
N TRP A 181 18.26 -14.16 -7.90
CA TRP A 181 17.80 -14.74 -6.64
C TRP A 181 18.93 -15.48 -5.91
N ALA A 182 19.00 -15.26 -4.61
CA ALA A 182 19.85 -15.98 -3.68
C ALA A 182 19.00 -16.52 -2.51
N SER A 183 19.61 -17.36 -1.70
CA SER A 183 18.99 -17.86 -0.47
C SER A 183 19.98 -17.86 0.68
N VAL A 184 19.49 -17.60 1.88
CA VAL A 184 20.23 -17.72 3.13
C VAL A 184 19.49 -18.67 4.07
N ASP A 185 20.22 -19.57 4.71
CA ASP A 185 19.65 -20.44 5.73
C ASP A 185 19.49 -19.67 7.05
N THR A 186 18.37 -19.90 7.72
CA THR A 186 17.96 -19.25 8.96
C THR A 186 17.72 -20.30 10.03
N THR A 187 17.69 -19.88 11.30
CA THR A 187 17.47 -20.81 12.41
C THR A 187 16.01 -21.26 12.50
N ALA A 188 15.78 -22.45 13.08
CA ALA A 188 14.45 -23.03 13.24
C ALA A 188 13.72 -22.46 14.46
N PHE A 189 13.35 -21.17 14.42
CA PHE A 189 12.52 -20.52 15.43
C PHE A 189 11.21 -20.03 14.82
N ALA A 190 10.14 -20.14 15.61
CA ALA A 190 8.81 -19.63 15.31
C ALA A 190 8.33 -18.76 16.47
N LEU A 191 7.32 -17.92 16.25
CA LEU A 191 6.66 -17.20 17.33
C LEU A 191 5.97 -18.20 18.27
N SER A 192 6.20 -18.04 19.58
CA SER A 192 5.56 -18.86 20.61
C SER A 192 4.09 -18.48 20.80
N GLU A 193 3.79 -17.20 20.58
CA GLU A 193 2.46 -16.62 20.67
C GLU A 193 2.29 -15.56 19.59
N SER A 194 1.04 -15.22 19.28
CA SER A 194 0.80 -14.11 18.38
C SER A 194 1.19 -12.79 19.02
N VAL A 195 1.75 -11.89 18.22
CA VAL A 195 1.85 -10.47 18.57
C VAL A 195 0.43 -9.90 18.71
N ASP A 196 0.22 -9.12 19.75
CA ASP A 196 -1.02 -8.39 20.00
C ASP A 196 -1.20 -7.24 18.99
N ASP A 197 -2.43 -7.04 18.53
CA ASP A 197 -2.71 -6.07 17.46
C ASP A 197 -2.46 -4.62 17.92
N ALA A 198 -2.62 -4.30 19.22
CA ALA A 198 -2.32 -2.97 19.74
C ALA A 198 -0.81 -2.71 19.83
N ILE A 199 -0.02 -3.73 20.16
CA ILE A 199 1.45 -3.64 20.13
C ILE A 199 1.93 -3.42 18.69
N LEU A 200 1.36 -4.15 17.73
CA LEU A 200 1.68 -3.99 16.32
C LEU A 200 1.29 -2.60 15.80
N ASP A 201 0.10 -2.09 16.16
CA ASP A 201 -0.32 -0.73 15.78
C ASP A 201 0.61 0.34 16.35
N SER A 202 1.02 0.22 17.62
CA SER A 202 2.00 1.13 18.23
C SER A 202 3.32 1.13 17.46
N TYR A 203 3.83 -0.06 17.12
CA TYR A 203 5.06 -0.21 16.34
C TYR A 203 4.96 0.42 14.94
N ILE A 204 3.80 0.33 14.29
CA ILE A 204 3.53 0.99 13.00
C ILE A 204 3.45 2.50 13.17
N GLY A 205 2.81 2.99 14.24
CA GLY A 205 2.73 4.41 14.58
C GLY A 205 4.11 5.05 14.78
N GLU A 206 5.04 4.37 15.44
CA GLU A 206 6.42 4.82 15.57
C GLU A 206 7.13 4.93 14.20
N HIS A 207 6.81 4.04 13.27
CA HIS A 207 7.33 4.10 11.91
C HIS A 207 6.73 5.23 11.07
N VAL A 208 5.48 5.66 11.32
CA VAL A 208 4.90 6.84 10.68
C VAL A 208 5.78 8.06 10.96
N ALA A 209 6.13 8.29 12.24
CA ALA A 209 6.98 9.41 12.63
C ALA A 209 8.38 9.32 11.98
N LEU A 210 8.99 8.13 11.99
CA LEU A 210 10.28 7.89 11.36
C LEU A 210 10.25 8.17 9.85
N PHE A 211 9.20 7.74 9.14
CA PHE A 211 9.10 7.94 7.70
C PHE A 211 8.80 9.38 7.31
N LEU A 212 7.98 10.10 8.08
CA LEU A 212 7.76 11.53 7.89
C LEU A 212 9.06 12.31 8.09
N HIS A 213 9.84 11.99 9.11
CA HIS A 213 11.14 12.61 9.33
C HIS A 213 12.11 12.36 8.16
N GLN A 214 12.11 11.16 7.59
CA GLN A 214 12.93 10.83 6.43
C GLN A 214 12.47 11.54 5.14
N ALA A 215 11.16 11.77 4.97
CA ALA A 215 10.61 12.41 3.77
C ALA A 215 11.15 13.83 3.58
N VAL A 216 11.50 14.54 4.66
CA VAL A 216 12.07 15.89 4.63
C VAL A 216 13.40 15.95 3.85
N ALA A 217 14.14 14.84 3.76
CA ALA A 217 15.48 14.84 3.16
C ALA A 217 15.48 14.76 1.62
N ASP A 218 14.40 14.30 0.99
CA ASP A 218 14.38 13.93 -0.43
C ASP A 218 13.28 14.71 -1.19
N SER A 219 13.55 15.18 -2.42
CA SER A 219 12.62 16.02 -3.21
C SER A 219 11.72 15.23 -4.16
N THR A 220 11.08 14.15 -3.68
CA THR A 220 10.12 13.39 -4.51
C THR A 220 8.70 13.93 -4.36
N TRP A 221 7.83 13.72 -5.35
CA TRP A 221 6.42 14.13 -5.26
C TRP A 221 5.72 13.51 -4.04
N LEU A 222 6.06 12.27 -3.68
CA LEU A 222 5.50 11.61 -2.51
C LEU A 222 5.95 12.29 -1.22
N ASN A 223 7.19 12.76 -1.16
CA ASN A 223 7.68 13.50 0.00
C ASN A 223 7.00 14.85 0.13
N VAL A 224 6.63 15.51 -0.97
CA VAL A 224 5.77 16.71 -0.91
C VAL A 224 4.44 16.35 -0.24
N VAL A 225 3.77 15.28 -0.69
CA VAL A 225 2.52 14.81 -0.08
C VAL A 225 2.68 14.47 1.40
N LEU A 226 3.75 13.76 1.77
CA LEU A 226 4.05 13.39 3.17
C LEU A 226 4.38 14.62 4.03
N ASN A 227 5.10 15.60 3.49
CA ASN A 227 5.38 16.86 4.18
C ASN A 227 4.08 17.63 4.45
N HIS A 228 3.18 17.72 3.46
CA HIS A 228 1.86 18.32 3.71
C HIS A 228 1.04 17.51 4.71
N ALA A 229 1.04 16.17 4.62
CA ALA A 229 0.35 15.30 5.58
C ALA A 229 0.82 15.54 7.03
N SER A 230 2.10 15.88 7.23
CA SER A 230 2.65 16.20 8.56
C SER A 230 2.02 17.43 9.23
N ASN A 231 1.39 18.33 8.46
CA ASN A 231 0.66 19.48 9.00
C ASN A 231 -0.73 19.12 9.52
N TYR A 232 -1.19 17.89 9.30
CA TYR A 232 -2.54 17.43 9.62
C TYR A 232 -2.52 16.10 10.38
N LEU A 233 -1.53 15.90 11.26
CA LEU A 233 -1.42 14.66 12.05
C LEU A 233 -2.58 14.45 13.03
N GLU A 234 -3.35 15.49 13.34
CA GLU A 234 -4.57 15.36 14.17
C GLU A 234 -5.79 14.88 13.38
N ASP A 235 -5.71 14.83 12.05
CA ASP A 235 -6.79 14.36 11.19
C ASP A 235 -6.82 12.82 11.13
N ASP A 236 -7.96 12.22 11.53
CA ASP A 236 -8.14 10.77 11.61
C ASP A 236 -7.98 10.08 10.25
N LEU A 237 -8.43 10.71 9.16
CA LEU A 237 -8.35 10.12 7.82
C LEU A 237 -6.89 10.10 7.33
N ILE A 238 -6.14 11.18 7.55
CA ILE A 238 -4.71 11.23 7.24
C ILE A 238 -3.93 10.22 8.10
N GLN A 239 -4.25 10.10 9.39
CA GLN A 239 -3.60 9.13 10.28
C GLN A 239 -3.82 7.69 9.81
N ARG A 240 -5.03 7.33 9.39
CA ARG A 240 -5.32 6.02 8.79
C ARG A 240 -4.51 5.78 7.52
N ALA A 241 -4.47 6.76 6.62
CA ALA A 241 -3.71 6.66 5.37
C ALA A 241 -2.20 6.52 5.62
N LEU A 242 -1.65 7.29 6.56
CA LEU A 242 -0.24 7.23 6.97
C LEU A 242 0.12 5.88 7.59
N ARG A 243 -0.72 5.34 8.49
CA ARG A 243 -0.55 4.02 9.09
C ARG A 243 -0.58 2.91 8.04
N LEU A 244 -1.58 2.92 7.17
CA LEU A 244 -1.70 1.96 6.07
C LEU A 244 -0.47 1.99 5.15
N TRP A 245 -0.05 3.19 4.72
CA TRP A 245 1.13 3.36 3.88
C TRP A 245 2.41 2.87 4.58
N SER A 246 2.56 3.18 5.86
CA SER A 246 3.70 2.76 6.68
C SER A 246 3.75 1.24 6.81
N ALA A 247 2.63 0.61 7.14
CA ALA A 247 2.54 -0.85 7.24
C ALA A 247 2.91 -1.55 5.93
N HIS A 248 2.43 -1.05 4.78
CA HIS A 248 2.85 -1.57 3.47
C HIS A 248 4.34 -1.38 3.21
N ARG A 249 4.91 -0.24 3.61
CA ARG A 249 6.35 -0.01 3.49
C ARG A 249 7.17 -1.01 4.31
N LEU A 250 6.69 -1.35 5.51
CA LEU A 250 7.31 -2.37 6.36
C LEU A 250 7.26 -3.76 5.70
N LEU A 251 6.12 -4.16 5.14
CA LEU A 251 5.98 -5.42 4.38
C LEU A 251 6.98 -5.59 3.24
N MET A 252 7.45 -4.48 2.63
CA MET A 252 8.44 -4.54 1.55
C MET A 252 9.89 -4.59 2.03
N GLN A 253 10.17 -4.21 3.28
CA GLN A 253 11.53 -4.09 3.81
C GLN A 253 12.06 -5.43 4.36
N GLY A 254 11.18 -6.26 4.91
CA GLY A 254 11.53 -7.51 5.59
C GLY A 254 12.08 -7.30 7.01
N TRP A 255 12.00 -8.34 7.83
CA TRP A 255 12.39 -8.28 9.23
C TRP A 255 13.85 -8.68 9.47
N GLN A 256 14.49 -7.99 10.39
CA GLN A 256 15.84 -8.28 10.88
C GLN A 256 15.86 -8.35 12.41
N LEU A 257 16.71 -9.24 12.95
CA LEU A 257 16.99 -9.31 14.38
C LEU A 257 17.87 -8.14 14.80
N THR A 258 17.69 -7.69 16.05
CA THR A 258 18.62 -6.76 16.68
C THR A 258 19.70 -7.49 17.47
N LEU A 259 20.80 -6.81 17.78
CA LEU A 259 21.82 -7.33 18.70
C LEU A 259 21.42 -7.00 20.15
N PRO A 260 21.58 -7.92 21.12
CA PRO A 260 22.29 -9.20 21.03
C PRO A 260 21.46 -10.42 20.56
N GLY A 261 20.18 -10.25 20.25
CA GLY A 261 19.21 -11.32 19.94
C GLY A 261 19.34 -11.99 18.56
N SER A 262 20.54 -12.42 18.16
CA SER A 262 20.76 -13.00 16.82
C SER A 262 20.27 -14.44 16.64
N LEU A 263 19.78 -15.09 17.70
CA LEU A 263 19.39 -16.51 17.72
C LEU A 263 20.50 -17.46 17.22
N GLY A 264 21.76 -17.04 17.31
CA GLY A 264 22.91 -17.80 16.80
C GLY A 264 23.17 -17.63 15.29
N MET A 265 22.41 -16.77 14.61
CA MET A 265 22.64 -16.44 13.21
C MET A 265 23.73 -15.37 13.05
N PRO A 266 24.72 -15.58 12.16
CA PRO A 266 25.66 -14.52 11.79
C PRO A 266 24.96 -13.49 10.88
N PRO A 267 25.49 -12.25 10.81
CA PRO A 267 25.03 -11.29 9.82
C PRO A 267 25.40 -11.74 8.41
N VAL A 268 24.60 -11.33 7.42
CA VAL A 268 24.88 -11.61 6.01
C VAL A 268 26.10 -10.83 5.55
N THR A 269 27.07 -11.55 4.97
CA THR A 269 28.38 -11.00 4.56
C THR A 269 28.46 -10.66 3.07
N ASP A 270 27.48 -11.06 2.27
CA ASP A 270 27.46 -10.77 0.83
C ASP A 270 27.14 -9.28 0.58
N PRO A 271 28.09 -8.48 0.05
CA PRO A 271 27.89 -7.06 -0.21
C PRO A 271 26.90 -6.79 -1.35
N SER A 272 26.54 -7.79 -2.16
CA SER A 272 25.54 -7.66 -3.22
C SER A 272 24.10 -7.88 -2.73
N SER A 273 23.93 -8.31 -1.48
CA SER A 273 22.65 -8.51 -0.82
C SER A 273 22.13 -7.22 -0.19
N PHE A 274 20.83 -6.96 -0.29
CA PHE A 274 20.21 -5.86 0.48
C PHE A 274 20.23 -6.11 1.99
N LEU A 275 20.48 -7.36 2.41
CA LEU A 275 20.67 -7.76 3.81
C LEU A 275 22.13 -7.61 4.27
N PHE A 276 23.02 -7.02 3.47
CA PHE A 276 24.43 -6.89 3.82
C PHE A 276 24.61 -6.23 5.19
N ASN A 277 25.37 -6.90 6.07
CA ASN A 277 25.63 -6.48 7.45
C ASN A 277 24.38 -6.44 8.34
N THR A 278 23.34 -7.21 8.02
CA THR A 278 22.16 -7.41 8.86
C THR A 278 21.96 -8.89 9.15
N THR A 279 21.25 -9.20 10.25
CA THR A 279 20.86 -10.56 10.58
C THR A 279 19.35 -10.70 10.31
N PRO A 280 18.93 -11.36 9.22
CA PRO A 280 17.50 -11.51 8.94
C PRO A 280 16.81 -12.32 10.04
N ALA A 281 15.54 -12.01 10.30
CA ALA A 281 14.74 -12.84 11.21
C ALA A 281 14.57 -14.27 10.64
N PRO A 282 14.36 -15.28 11.50
CA PRO A 282 14.02 -16.64 11.06
C PRO A 282 12.88 -16.66 10.05
N ARG A 283 12.98 -17.51 9.02
CA ARG A 283 12.02 -17.54 7.91
C ARG A 283 10.57 -17.72 8.36
N VAL A 284 10.33 -18.57 9.35
CA VAL A 284 8.98 -18.79 9.93
C VAL A 284 8.50 -17.57 10.69
N ILE A 285 9.34 -16.94 11.53
CA ILE A 285 8.99 -15.69 12.23
C ILE A 285 8.61 -14.60 11.23
N GLN A 286 9.38 -14.43 10.13
CA GLN A 286 9.05 -13.47 9.09
C GLN A 286 7.66 -13.72 8.51
N ASN A 287 7.34 -14.96 8.12
CA ASN A 287 6.01 -15.28 7.60
C ASN A 287 4.88 -15.00 8.60
N GLN A 288 5.08 -15.33 9.87
CA GLN A 288 4.05 -15.14 10.89
C GLN A 288 3.81 -13.64 11.17
N LEU A 289 4.87 -12.84 11.19
CA LEU A 289 4.78 -11.38 11.33
C LEU A 289 4.24 -10.70 10.07
N ASP A 290 4.67 -11.13 8.88
CA ASP A 290 4.17 -10.61 7.61
C ASP A 290 2.68 -10.90 7.46
N ARG A 291 2.22 -12.10 7.82
CA ARG A 291 0.78 -12.42 7.86
C ARG A 291 0.01 -11.42 8.72
N ARG A 292 0.56 -11.04 9.88
CA ARG A 292 -0.06 -10.07 10.79
C ARG A 292 -0.09 -8.67 10.21
N LEU A 293 1.02 -8.22 9.63
CA LEU A 293 1.07 -6.95 8.91
C LEU A 293 0.14 -6.91 7.70
N GLU A 294 0.01 -8.01 6.96
CA GLU A 294 -0.89 -8.12 5.80
C GLU A 294 -2.36 -8.00 6.23
N ARG A 295 -2.74 -8.69 7.32
CA ARG A 295 -4.07 -8.54 7.90
C ARG A 295 -4.33 -7.12 8.38
N TYR A 296 -3.37 -6.51 9.08
CA TYR A 296 -3.45 -5.11 9.49
C TYR A 296 -3.67 -4.18 8.30
N CYS A 297 -2.93 -4.37 7.20
CA CYS A 297 -3.11 -3.58 5.98
C CYS A 297 -4.52 -3.73 5.41
N ALA A 298 -5.05 -4.96 5.31
CA ALA A 298 -6.39 -5.21 4.80
C ALA A 298 -7.48 -4.53 5.65
N ASP A 299 -7.36 -4.62 6.97
CA ASP A 299 -8.30 -4.00 7.91
C ASP A 299 -8.23 -2.47 7.84
N GLN A 300 -7.03 -1.89 7.92
CA GLN A 300 -6.81 -0.44 7.83
C GLN A 300 -7.24 0.14 6.49
N GLU A 301 -7.05 -0.60 5.41
CA GLU A 301 -7.47 -0.14 4.10
C GLU A 301 -8.99 -0.08 3.96
N ALA A 302 -9.70 -1.12 4.44
CA ALA A 302 -11.16 -1.11 4.46
C ALA A 302 -11.71 0.05 5.30
N GLU A 303 -11.12 0.32 6.46
CA GLU A 303 -11.47 1.46 7.30
C GLU A 303 -11.17 2.81 6.63
N CYS A 304 -9.99 2.95 6.02
CA CYS A 304 -9.57 4.18 5.34
C CYS A 304 -10.47 4.48 4.14
N LEU A 305 -10.81 3.48 3.32
CA LEU A 305 -11.71 3.65 2.17
C LEU A 305 -13.13 3.99 2.60
N LYS A 306 -13.63 3.39 3.68
CA LYS A 306 -14.93 3.72 4.26
C LYS A 306 -14.96 5.18 4.73
N ALA A 307 -13.95 5.62 5.46
CA ALA A 307 -13.83 6.99 5.93
C ALA A 307 -13.71 7.98 4.76
N LEU A 308 -12.85 7.67 3.78
CA LEU A 308 -12.67 8.47 2.57
C LEU A 308 -13.98 8.64 1.79
N SER A 309 -14.73 7.55 1.59
CA SER A 309 -16.03 7.57 0.92
C SER A 309 -17.03 8.48 1.63
N VAL A 310 -17.11 8.39 2.98
CA VAL A 310 -17.99 9.25 3.78
C VAL A 310 -17.62 10.72 3.61
N THR A 311 -16.33 11.07 3.69
CA THR A 311 -15.87 12.46 3.56
C THR A 311 -16.12 13.03 2.16
N MET A 312 -15.85 12.23 1.12
CA MET A 312 -16.10 12.63 -0.28
C MET A 312 -17.59 12.86 -0.57
N LEU A 313 -18.47 11.98 -0.07
CA LEU A 313 -19.91 12.11 -0.23
C LEU A 313 -20.50 13.27 0.60
N GLY A 314 -19.90 13.57 1.75
CA GLY A 314 -20.29 14.70 2.61
C GLY A 314 -20.06 16.08 1.97
N ARG A 315 -19.21 16.16 0.94
CA ARG A 315 -18.87 17.41 0.21
C ARG A 315 -18.43 18.56 1.13
N TYR A 316 -17.82 18.25 2.27
CA TYR A 316 -17.31 19.26 3.19
C TYR A 316 -16.04 19.89 2.61
N ARG A 317 -16.16 21.10 2.07
CA ARG A 317 -15.03 21.84 1.48
C ARG A 317 -13.84 22.02 2.43
N ARG A 318 -14.08 22.03 3.76
CA ARG A 318 -13.03 22.18 4.77
C ARG A 318 -12.11 20.96 4.86
N ASP A 319 -12.59 19.79 4.44
CA ASP A 319 -11.87 18.52 4.61
C ASP A 319 -11.23 18.06 3.28
N TRP A 320 -11.25 18.92 2.25
CA TRP A 320 -10.76 18.57 0.90
C TRP A 320 -9.28 18.21 0.90
N VAL A 321 -8.44 18.96 1.61
CA VAL A 321 -7.00 18.71 1.68
C VAL A 321 -6.72 17.33 2.28
N ALA A 322 -7.35 17.01 3.42
CA ALA A 322 -7.20 15.72 4.08
C ALA A 322 -7.72 14.56 3.22
N THR A 323 -8.86 14.78 2.54
CA THR A 323 -9.43 13.83 1.58
C THR A 323 -8.47 13.55 0.43
N PHE A 324 -7.90 14.61 -0.18
CA PHE A 324 -6.99 14.50 -1.30
C PHE A 324 -5.69 13.77 -0.93
N ILE A 325 -5.02 14.21 0.15
CA ILE A 325 -3.79 13.58 0.63
C ILE A 325 -4.04 12.09 0.91
N SER A 326 -5.11 11.77 1.63
CA SER A 326 -5.43 10.39 2.00
C SER A 326 -5.76 9.54 0.77
N ALA A 327 -6.50 10.07 -0.20
CA ALA A 327 -6.77 9.39 -1.46
C ALA A 327 -5.48 9.08 -2.23
N VAL A 328 -4.57 10.05 -2.37
CA VAL A 328 -3.28 9.86 -3.04
C VAL A 328 -2.44 8.80 -2.31
N MET A 329 -2.39 8.83 -0.99
CA MET A 329 -1.66 7.86 -0.18
C MET A 329 -2.22 6.44 -0.32
N VAL A 330 -3.54 6.27 -0.27
CA VAL A 330 -4.21 4.97 -0.46
C VAL A 330 -3.94 4.44 -1.87
N LEU A 331 -4.05 5.28 -2.89
CA LEU A 331 -3.78 4.92 -4.28
C LEU A 331 -2.34 4.46 -4.50
N HIS A 332 -1.38 5.25 -4.03
CA HIS A 332 0.04 4.89 -4.10
C HIS A 332 0.33 3.59 -3.35
N THR A 333 -0.31 3.38 -2.19
CA THR A 333 -0.17 2.13 -1.42
C THR A 333 -0.69 0.92 -2.20
N ARG A 334 -1.87 1.05 -2.82
CA ARG A 334 -2.46 0.01 -3.67
C ARG A 334 -1.61 -0.33 -4.88
N GLU A 335 -1.11 0.69 -5.58
CA GLU A 335 -0.20 0.48 -6.72
C GLU A 335 1.01 -0.36 -6.31
N ARG A 336 1.66 0.00 -5.18
CA ARG A 336 2.81 -0.75 -4.67
C ARG A 336 2.47 -2.17 -4.25
N ASP A 337 1.31 -2.38 -3.63
CA ASP A 337 0.88 -3.72 -3.25
C ASP A 337 0.59 -4.59 -4.47
N ILE A 338 -0.05 -4.04 -5.51
CA ILE A 338 -0.27 -4.74 -6.78
C ILE A 338 1.07 -5.19 -7.36
N PHE A 339 2.09 -4.33 -7.39
CA PHE A 339 3.43 -4.73 -7.85
C PHE A 339 4.07 -5.82 -6.98
N ARG A 340 3.92 -5.73 -5.65
CA ARG A 340 4.36 -6.77 -4.71
C ARG A 340 3.68 -8.10 -5.00
N LEU A 341 2.37 -8.11 -5.26
CA LEU A 341 1.61 -9.33 -5.53
C LEU A 341 1.89 -9.90 -6.92
N LEU A 342 1.98 -9.05 -7.95
CA LEU A 342 2.34 -9.44 -9.32
C LEU A 342 3.72 -10.10 -9.38
N TYR A 343 4.65 -9.63 -8.54
CA TYR A 343 5.94 -10.25 -8.39
C TYR A 343 5.82 -11.74 -8.02
N TRP A 344 4.96 -12.08 -7.05
CA TRP A 344 4.75 -13.46 -6.64
C TRP A 344 4.03 -14.30 -7.69
N THR A 345 3.04 -13.75 -8.40
CA THR A 345 2.30 -14.51 -9.42
C THR A 345 3.16 -14.83 -10.63
N LEU A 346 3.90 -13.84 -11.14
CA LEU A 346 4.84 -14.04 -12.25
C LEU A 346 5.99 -14.96 -11.86
N ASP A 347 6.48 -14.88 -10.62
CA ASP A 347 7.60 -15.69 -10.16
C ASP A 347 7.22 -17.15 -9.88
N THR A 348 6.00 -17.50 -9.46
CA THR A 348 5.61 -18.93 -9.31
C THR A 348 5.75 -19.74 -10.61
N SER A 349 5.62 -19.08 -11.77
CA SER A 349 5.89 -19.69 -13.08
C SER A 349 7.39 -19.93 -13.34
N ASN A 350 8.27 -19.10 -12.76
CA ASN A 350 9.73 -19.17 -12.91
C ASN A 350 10.42 -19.96 -11.79
N VAL A 351 9.94 -19.89 -10.54
CA VAL A 351 10.41 -20.71 -9.41
C VAL A 351 10.19 -22.19 -9.70
N ARG A 352 9.05 -22.58 -10.30
CA ARG A 352 8.88 -23.95 -10.81
C ARG A 352 9.99 -24.34 -11.80
N ARG A 353 10.41 -23.43 -12.68
CA ARG A 353 11.54 -23.66 -13.61
C ARG A 353 12.89 -23.75 -12.89
N ILE A 354 13.17 -22.90 -11.90
CA ILE A 354 14.43 -22.94 -11.13
C ILE A 354 14.52 -24.20 -10.26
N TYR A 355 13.42 -24.62 -9.63
CA TYR A 355 13.35 -25.90 -8.90
C TYR A 355 13.55 -27.10 -9.84
N LEU A 356 13.01 -27.05 -11.07
CA LEU A 356 13.24 -28.11 -12.05
C LEU A 356 14.70 -28.13 -12.57
N LEU A 357 15.35 -26.98 -12.72
CA LEU A 357 16.73 -26.87 -13.18
C LEU A 357 17.77 -27.22 -12.10
N SER A 358 17.46 -26.98 -10.82
CA SER A 358 18.33 -27.36 -9.69
C SER A 358 18.26 -28.84 -9.34
N ARG A 359 17.17 -29.54 -9.69
CA ARG A 359 17.02 -30.99 -9.54
C ARG A 359 17.59 -31.81 -10.72
N ALA A 360 17.96 -31.12 -11.80
CA ALA A 360 18.56 -31.71 -13.01
C ALA A 360 20.09 -31.67 -13.03
N ARG A 361 20.73 -31.25 -11.93
CA ARG A 361 22.16 -31.37 -11.65
C ARG A 361 22.33 -32.24 -10.42
#